data_AF-A0A671SI56-F1
#
_entry.id   AF-A0A671SI56-F1
#
_cell.length_a   1.000
_cell.length_b   1.000
_cell.length_c   1.000
_cell.angle_alpha   90.00
_cell.angle_beta   90.00
_cell.angle_gamma   90.00
#
_symmetry.space_group_name_H-M   'P 1'
#
loop_
_entity.id
_entity.type
_entity.pdbx_description
1 polymer ?
#
loop_
_entity_poly.entity_id
_entity_poly.type
_entity_poly.pdbx_seq_one_letter_code
_entity_poly.pdbx_strand_id
1 'polypeptide(L)'
;MTSDQTTEDFIPGDIVFAKMKGYPFWPARIGEGKCPQNKIPIFFYGTHSTTFLLPKDIASYWPNKEKYGRPIKRGGFEEGMWEIENDPGVGLRGQKVSVYK
;
A
#
# COMPACT_ATOMS: atom_id res chain seq x y z
N MET A 1 4.56 4.96 24.50
CA MET A 1 4.47 3.53 24.14
C MET A 1 4.00 3.48 22.69
N THR A 2 4.91 3.59 21.74
CA THR A 2 4.61 3.41 20.32
C THR A 2 4.65 1.91 20.06
N SER A 3 3.50 1.30 19.80
CA SER A 3 3.41 -0.09 19.36
C SER A 3 4.19 -0.22 18.05
N ASP A 4 5.32 -0.92 18.10
CA ASP A 4 6.09 -1.25 16.90
C ASP A 4 5.25 -2.21 16.06
N GLN A 5 4.69 -1.70 14.95
CA GLN A 5 3.96 -2.54 14.00
C GLN A 5 4.92 -3.54 13.39
N THR A 6 4.48 -4.79 13.28
CA THR A 6 5.24 -5.93 12.77
C THR A 6 4.67 -6.38 11.43
N THR A 7 5.37 -7.28 10.74
CA THR A 7 4.88 -7.86 9.48
C THR A 7 3.63 -8.70 9.64
N GLU A 8 3.35 -9.18 10.85
CA GLU A 8 2.20 -10.05 11.15
C GLU A 8 0.91 -9.26 11.32
N ASP A 9 1.00 -7.94 11.49
CA ASP A 9 -0.15 -7.04 11.65
C ASP A 9 -0.85 -6.72 10.31
N PHE A 10 -0.34 -7.21 9.19
CA PHE A 10 -0.80 -6.85 7.85
C PHE A 10 -1.04 -8.10 6.99
N ILE A 11 -2.22 -8.17 6.36
CA ILE A 11 -2.57 -9.25 5.43
C ILE A 11 -2.70 -8.73 3.99
N PRO A 12 -2.44 -9.56 2.96
CA PRO A 12 -2.65 -9.17 1.57
C PRO A 12 -4.06 -8.62 1.32
N GLY A 13 -4.13 -7.50 0.60
CA GLY A 13 -5.38 -6.77 0.35
C GLY A 13 -5.68 -5.67 1.37
N ASP A 14 -5.03 -5.63 2.53
CA ASP A 14 -5.22 -4.54 3.49
C ASP A 14 -4.89 -3.19 2.86
N ILE A 15 -5.78 -2.23 3.05
CA ILE A 15 -5.61 -0.85 2.58
C ILE A 15 -4.81 -0.03 3.59
N VAL A 16 -3.77 0.63 3.11
CA VAL A 16 -2.79 1.34 3.94
C VAL A 16 -2.34 2.64 3.29
N PHE A 17 -1.70 3.49 4.07
CA PHE A 17 -0.82 4.51 3.57
C PHE A 17 0.62 4.03 3.69
N ALA A 18 1.36 4.12 2.59
CA ALA A 18 2.77 3.73 2.54
C ALA A 18 3.67 4.97 2.39
N LYS A 19 4.82 4.96 3.06
CA LYS A 19 5.76 6.07 3.10
C LYS A 19 7.08 5.71 2.41
N MET A 20 7.43 6.46 1.37
CA MET A 20 8.77 6.40 0.76
C MET A 20 9.60 7.64 1.11
N LYS A 21 10.92 7.51 1.11
CA LYS A 21 11.85 8.63 1.33
C LYS A 21 11.67 9.67 0.22
N GLY A 22 11.38 10.92 0.58
CA GLY A 22 11.14 12.02 -0.36
C GLY A 22 9.73 12.08 -0.98
N TYR A 23 8.82 11.20 -0.54
CA TYR A 23 7.42 11.18 -0.98
C TYR A 23 6.50 11.40 0.22
N PRO A 24 5.30 11.98 0.03
CA PRO A 24 4.27 11.98 1.07
C PRO A 24 3.81 10.54 1.36
N PHE A 25 2.98 10.37 2.39
CA PHE A 25 2.21 9.14 2.54
C PHE A 25 1.32 8.96 1.31
N TRP A 26 1.32 7.76 0.74
CA TRP A 26 0.63 7.46 -0.52
C TRP A 26 -0.39 6.34 -0.32
N PRO A 27 -1.60 6.43 -0.91
CA PRO A 27 -2.59 5.35 -0.83
C PRO A 27 -2.05 4.07 -1.46
N ALA A 28 -2.11 2.97 -0.72
CA ALA A 28 -1.55 1.70 -1.14
C ALA A 28 -2.35 0.52 -0.57
N ARG A 29 -2.06 -0.68 -1.05
CA ARG A 29 -2.50 -1.93 -0.42
C ARG A 29 -1.33 -2.88 -0.21
N ILE A 30 -1.50 -3.80 0.72
CA ILE A 30 -0.59 -4.92 0.91
C ILE A 30 -0.72 -5.86 -0.29
N GLY A 31 0.40 -6.11 -0.95
CA GLY A 31 0.47 -7.03 -2.08
C GLY A 31 0.44 -8.50 -1.66
N GLU A 32 0.22 -9.38 -2.62
CA GLU A 32 0.37 -10.82 -2.43
C GLU A 32 1.81 -11.27 -2.69
N GLY A 33 2.26 -12.30 -1.97
CA GLY A 33 3.52 -12.99 -2.27
C GLY A 33 4.42 -13.21 -1.06
N LYS A 34 5.46 -14.03 -1.27
CA LYS A 34 6.49 -14.28 -0.26
C LYS A 34 7.38 -13.06 -0.10
N CYS A 35 7.54 -12.63 1.14
CA CYS A 35 8.32 -11.47 1.50
C CYS A 35 9.78 -11.85 1.80
N PRO A 36 10.77 -11.16 1.21
CA PRO A 36 12.15 -11.28 1.68
C PRO A 36 12.32 -10.47 2.98
N GLN A 37 12.73 -11.13 4.06
CA GLN A 37 13.30 -10.54 5.29
C GLN A 37 12.51 -9.34 5.88
N ASN A 38 11.46 -9.62 6.65
CA ASN A 38 10.72 -8.63 7.48
C ASN A 38 10.23 -7.37 6.72
N LYS A 39 10.09 -7.47 5.40
CA LYS A 39 9.46 -6.44 4.56
C LYS A 39 8.06 -6.89 4.17
N ILE A 40 7.24 -5.94 3.76
CA ILE A 40 5.87 -6.17 3.32
C ILE A 40 5.77 -5.70 1.86
N PRO A 41 5.21 -6.52 0.94
CA PRO A 41 4.91 -6.12 -0.42
C PRO A 41 3.83 -5.05 -0.41
N ILE A 42 4.05 -3.98 -1.16
CA ILE A 42 3.17 -2.84 -1.25
C ILE A 42 2.87 -2.58 -2.72
N PHE A 43 1.58 -2.40 -3.03
CA PHE A 43 1.09 -1.88 -4.29
C PHE A 43 0.57 -0.46 -4.08
N PHE A 44 1.11 0.51 -4.80
CA PHE A 44 0.65 1.90 -4.75
C PHE A 44 -0.48 2.15 -5.73
N TYR A 45 -1.58 2.72 -5.24
CA TYR A 45 -2.67 3.15 -6.10
C TYR A 45 -2.28 4.40 -6.92
N GLY A 46 -2.93 4.58 -8.06
CA GLY A 46 -2.70 5.65 -9.05
C GLY A 46 -1.43 5.49 -9.89
N THR A 47 -0.31 5.05 -9.29
CA THR A 47 0.93 4.77 -10.05
C THR A 47 1.11 3.30 -10.40
N HIS A 48 0.31 2.41 -9.78
CA HIS A 48 0.36 0.95 -9.89
C HIS A 48 1.76 0.36 -9.71
N SER A 49 2.63 1.08 -9.01
CA SER A 49 3.99 0.67 -8.73
C SER A 49 4.01 -0.29 -7.55
N THR A 50 4.91 -1.27 -7.58
CA THR A 50 5.07 -2.25 -6.50
C THR A 50 6.45 -2.19 -5.88
N THR A 51 6.55 -2.30 -4.56
CA THR A 51 7.83 -2.37 -3.84
C THR A 51 7.70 -3.14 -2.53
N PHE A 52 8.80 -3.25 -1.78
CA PHE A 52 8.82 -3.82 -0.44
C PHE A 52 9.20 -2.75 0.58
N LEU A 53 8.36 -2.55 1.60
CA LEU A 53 8.62 -1.59 2.67
C LEU A 53 8.75 -2.27 4.03
N LEU A 54 9.36 -1.59 4.99
CA LEU A 54 9.36 -2.03 6.37
C LEU A 54 8.02 -1.69 7.04
N PRO A 55 7.57 -2.48 8.03
CA PRO A 55 6.33 -2.21 8.78
C PRO A 55 6.22 -0.78 9.31
N LYS A 56 7.33 -0.19 9.79
CA LYS A 56 7.38 1.19 10.30
C LYS A 56 7.03 2.27 9.26
N ASP A 57 7.14 1.96 7.98
CA ASP A 57 6.88 2.87 6.87
C ASP A 57 5.44 2.70 6.33
N ILE A 58 4.61 1.91 7.01
CA ILE A 58 3.24 1.58 6.63
C ILE A 58 2.30 2.02 7.76
N ALA A 59 1.16 2.60 7.42
CA ALA A 59 0.15 3.03 8.37
C ALA A 59 -1.24 2.59 7.88
N SER A 60 -2.08 2.03 8.75
CA SER A 60 -3.43 1.60 8.37
C SER A 60 -4.25 2.77 7.80
N TYR A 61 -5.03 2.52 6.74
CA TYR A 61 -5.72 3.58 6.01
C TYR A 61 -6.76 4.32 6.86
N TRP A 62 -7.73 3.61 7.45
CA TRP A 62 -8.88 4.24 8.14
C TRP A 62 -8.50 5.20 9.26
N PRO A 63 -7.61 4.85 10.23
CA PRO A 63 -7.25 5.76 11.31
C PRO A 63 -6.43 6.96 10.85
N ASN A 64 -5.80 6.89 9.66
CA ASN A 64 -4.90 7.92 9.16
C ASN A 64 -5.47 8.71 7.96
N LYS A 65 -6.67 8.38 7.48
CA LYS A 65 -7.30 9.00 6.30
C LYS A 65 -7.39 10.52 6.42
N GLU A 66 -7.80 11.05 7.57
CA GLU A 66 -7.92 12.50 7.78
C GLU A 66 -6.56 13.22 7.71
N LYS A 67 -5.49 12.52 8.11
CA LYS A 67 -4.13 13.06 8.17
C LYS A 67 -3.42 12.95 6.82
N TYR A 68 -3.51 11.81 6.15
CA TYR A 68 -2.73 11.48 4.96
C TYR A 68 -3.52 11.48 3.66
N GLY A 69 -4.86 11.41 3.71
CA GLY A 69 -5.73 11.45 2.53
C GLY A 69 -6.03 12.85 2.00
N ARG A 70 -5.33 13.89 2.50
CA ARG A 70 -5.51 15.26 2.02
C ARG A 70 -4.95 15.40 0.59
N PRO A 71 -5.66 16.07 -0.33
CA PRO A 71 -5.20 16.23 -1.71
C PRO A 71 -3.80 16.86 -1.79
N ILE A 72 -2.95 16.34 -2.67
CA ILE A 72 -1.61 16.87 -2.96
C ILE A 72 -1.47 17.16 -4.44
N LYS A 73 -0.62 18.14 -4.80
CA LYS A 73 -0.39 18.56 -6.20
C LYS A 73 0.37 17.53 -7.07
N ARG A 74 0.67 16.34 -6.55
CA ARG A 74 1.44 15.33 -7.27
C ARG A 74 0.49 14.45 -8.08
N GLY A 75 0.76 14.34 -9.38
CA GLY A 75 -0.05 13.51 -10.30
C GLY A 75 -0.17 12.07 -9.80
N GLY A 76 -1.35 11.48 -9.99
CA GLY A 76 -1.68 10.11 -9.58
C GLY A 76 -2.14 9.96 -8.13
N PHE A 77 -2.00 10.97 -7.26
CA PHE A 77 -2.46 10.83 -5.86
C PHE A 77 -3.99 10.84 -5.74
N GLU A 78 -4.65 11.77 -6.43
CA GLU A 78 -6.12 11.86 -6.43
C GLU A 78 -6.75 10.59 -7.01
N GLU A 79 -6.21 10.10 -8.13
CA GLU A 79 -6.58 8.81 -8.72
C GLU A 79 -6.36 7.66 -7.72
N GLY A 80 -5.20 7.63 -7.04
CA GLY A 80 -4.94 6.60 -6.06
C GLY A 80 -5.88 6.63 -4.84
N MET A 81 -6.30 7.82 -4.41
CA MET A 81 -7.31 7.98 -3.36
C MET A 81 -8.71 7.58 -3.83
N TRP A 82 -9.01 7.73 -5.12
CA TRP A 82 -10.26 7.23 -5.69
C TRP A 82 -10.25 5.70 -5.79
N GLU A 83 -9.16 5.11 -6.27
CA GLU A 83 -9.02 3.66 -6.43
C GLU A 83 -9.12 2.91 -5.10
N ILE A 84 -8.44 3.38 -4.04
CA ILE A 84 -8.47 2.71 -2.73
C ILE A 84 -9.88 2.63 -2.13
N GLU A 85 -10.79 3.55 -2.49
CA GLU A 85 -12.18 3.58 -2.00
C GLU A 85 -13.17 2.90 -2.95
N ASN A 86 -12.95 2.98 -4.27
CA ASN A 86 -13.93 2.57 -5.27
C ASN A 86 -13.52 1.33 -6.08
N ASP A 87 -12.21 1.07 -6.25
CA ASP A 87 -11.68 -0.12 -6.91
C ASP A 87 -10.40 -0.63 -6.22
N PRO A 88 -10.49 -1.08 -4.95
CA PRO A 88 -9.31 -1.55 -4.22
C PRO A 88 -8.66 -2.79 -4.88
N GLY A 89 -9.36 -3.49 -5.77
CA GLY A 89 -8.87 -4.64 -6.53
C GLY A 89 -8.15 -4.28 -7.85
N VAL A 90 -7.96 -3.00 -8.17
CA VAL A 90 -7.33 -2.57 -9.44
C VAL A 90 -5.95 -3.21 -9.62
N GLY A 91 -5.65 -3.74 -10.80
CA GLY A 91 -4.38 -4.43 -11.09
C GLY A 91 -4.29 -5.89 -10.61
N LEU A 92 -5.30 -6.41 -9.87
CA LEU A 92 -5.44 -7.86 -9.61
C LEU A 92 -6.22 -8.56 -10.73
N ARG A 93 -6.99 -7.81 -11.53
CA ARG A 93 -7.77 -8.33 -12.66
C ARG A 93 -6.82 -8.73 -13.79
N GLY A 94 -6.50 -10.02 -13.88
CA GLY A 94 -5.73 -10.58 -15.00
C GLY A 94 -4.30 -11.06 -14.67
N GLN A 95 -3.89 -11.09 -13.39
CA GLN A 95 -2.71 -11.87 -13.01
C GLN A 95 -3.03 -13.37 -13.22
N LYS A 96 -2.70 -13.89 -14.41
CA LYS A 96 -2.49 -15.32 -14.58
C LYS A 96 -1.47 -15.73 -13.53
N VAL A 97 -1.90 -16.54 -12.57
CA VAL A 97 -1.03 -17.22 -11.61
C VAL A 97 0.11 -17.83 -12.41
N SER A 98 1.29 -17.23 -12.36
CA SER A 98 2.49 -17.87 -12.90
C SER A 98 2.82 -18.98 -11.92
N VAL A 99 2.23 -20.15 -12.18
CA VAL A 99 2.60 -21.41 -11.54
C VAL A 99 4.06 -21.65 -11.93
N TYR A 100 4.99 -21.21 -11.07
CA TYR A 100 6.37 -21.62 -11.21
C TYR A 100 6.43 -23.11 -10.89
N LYS A 101 6.80 -23.88 -11.91
CA LYS A 101 7.01 -25.32 -11.92
C LYS A 101 8.37 -25.65 -11.34
#